data_AF-A0A2N6VJD6-F1
#
_entry.id   AF-A0A2N6VJD6-F1
#
_cell.length_a   1.000
_cell.length_b   1.000
_cell.length_c   1.000
_cell.angle_alpha   90.00
_cell.angle_beta   90.00
_cell.angle_gamma   90.00
#
_symmetry.space_group_name_H-M   'P 1'
#
loop_
_entity.id
_entity.type
_entity.pdbx_description
1 polymer ?
#
loop_
_entity_poly.entity_id
_entity_poly.type
_entity_poly.pdbx_seq_one_letter_code
_entity_poly.pdbx_strand_id
1 'polypeptide(L)'
;KERNPLGLHFDLTVPTARYVLENAGHLNFPFKRYSIQPVWRGERPQDGRFREFIQADIDVIGDEVLADHFEVEIPLVMVQAFDALRELGVPEAGIVANNRKLLEGFARGLGLDDVTSVLRAIDKLDKIGPEKVEELMSLGVSRLMSRLVGANRALTATRGVPTAVLVAVTAEDQRAEADQIATALRRRGIPVDVSPSADKFGKQIRFAER
;
A
#
# COMPACT_ATOMS: atom_id res chain seq x y z
N LYS A 1 -0.73 24.16 38.77
CA LYS A 1 -1.64 23.00 38.54
C LYS A 1 -0.77 21.83 38.14
N GLU A 2 -0.66 20.80 38.99
CA GLU A 2 -0.08 19.51 38.58
C GLU A 2 -0.85 19.00 37.36
N ARG A 3 -0.12 18.68 36.28
CA ARG A 3 -0.72 18.09 35.10
C ARG A 3 -0.92 16.61 35.37
N ASN A 4 -2.15 16.13 35.20
CA ASN A 4 -2.42 14.70 35.13
C ASN A 4 -1.60 14.09 33.97
N PRO A 5 -0.73 13.10 34.20
CA PRO A 5 0.12 12.53 33.15
C PRO A 5 -0.64 11.63 32.17
N LEU A 6 -1.92 11.36 32.43
CA LEU A 6 -2.74 10.49 31.60
C LEU A 6 -3.39 11.25 30.43
N GLY A 7 -3.39 10.59 29.28
CA GLY A 7 -4.11 11.00 28.09
C GLY A 7 -4.96 9.85 27.55
N LEU A 8 -6.06 10.19 26.89
CA LEU A 8 -6.81 9.23 26.09
C LEU A 8 -5.97 8.80 24.89
N HIS A 9 -6.00 7.52 24.53
CA HIS A 9 -5.23 7.00 23.41
C HIS A 9 -5.79 7.52 22.07
N PHE A 10 -4.91 7.92 21.16
CA PHE A 10 -5.33 8.54 19.89
C PHE A 10 -5.29 7.58 18.69
N ASP A 11 -4.77 6.37 18.92
CA ASP A 11 -4.68 5.24 18.01
C ASP A 11 -4.76 3.93 18.80
N LEU A 12 -4.76 2.78 18.11
CA LEU A 12 -4.76 1.45 18.74
C LEU A 12 -3.41 0.73 18.65
N THR A 13 -2.48 1.19 17.82
CA THR A 13 -1.15 0.58 17.65
C THR A 13 -0.28 0.77 18.88
N VAL A 14 -0.22 1.97 19.48
CA VAL A 14 0.60 2.24 20.67
C VAL A 14 0.14 1.42 21.90
N PRO A 15 -1.17 1.39 22.25
CA PRO A 15 -1.66 0.49 23.29
C PRO A 15 -1.34 -0.98 23.01
N THR A 16 -1.38 -1.40 21.74
CA THR A 16 -1.07 -2.77 21.34
C THR A 16 0.39 -3.11 21.54
N ALA A 17 1.30 -2.24 21.12
CA ALA A 17 2.73 -2.43 21.34
C ALA A 17 3.03 -2.58 22.84
N ARG A 18 2.41 -1.73 23.67
CA ARG A 18 2.51 -1.84 25.13
C ARG A 18 1.99 -3.19 25.64
N TYR A 19 0.80 -3.59 25.23
CA TYR A 19 0.20 -4.86 25.63
C TYR A 19 1.09 -6.05 25.25
N VAL A 20 1.61 -6.08 24.01
CA VAL A 20 2.50 -7.14 23.54
C VAL A 20 3.78 -7.18 24.37
N LEU A 21 4.41 -6.04 24.66
CA LEU A 21 5.62 -5.99 25.47
C LEU A 21 5.40 -6.42 26.93
N GLU A 22 4.32 -5.96 27.55
CA GLU A 22 3.98 -6.32 28.94
C GLU A 22 3.61 -7.81 29.07
N ASN A 23 3.16 -8.45 27.99
CA ASN A 23 2.70 -9.84 27.99
C ASN A 23 3.54 -10.78 27.12
N ALA A 24 4.72 -10.37 26.63
CA ALA A 24 5.48 -11.13 25.63
C ALA A 24 5.77 -12.59 26.04
N GLY A 25 6.02 -12.84 27.33
CA GLY A 25 6.22 -14.19 27.88
C GLY A 25 4.96 -15.05 28.02
N HIS A 26 3.78 -14.49 27.72
CA HIS A 26 2.48 -15.14 27.81
C HIS A 26 1.73 -15.19 26.48
N LEU A 27 2.28 -14.57 25.42
CA LEU A 27 1.69 -14.55 24.09
C LEU A 27 2.34 -15.61 23.19
N ASN A 28 1.54 -16.16 22.28
CA ASN A 28 2.04 -17.00 21.20
C ASN A 28 2.31 -16.13 19.97
N PHE A 29 3.46 -16.32 19.33
CA PHE A 29 3.85 -15.61 18.12
C PHE A 29 3.74 -16.51 16.87
N PRO A 30 3.30 -15.98 15.71
CA PRO A 30 2.87 -14.60 15.50
C PRO A 30 1.55 -14.28 16.23
N PHE A 31 1.55 -13.18 16.98
CA PHE A 31 0.39 -12.73 17.75
C PHE A 31 -0.56 -12.00 16.80
N LYS A 32 -1.71 -12.62 16.53
CA LYS A 32 -2.77 -12.07 15.67
C LYS A 32 -3.87 -11.48 16.53
N ARG A 33 -4.31 -10.26 16.23
CA ARG A 33 -5.43 -9.63 16.94
C ARG A 33 -6.29 -8.77 16.02
N TYR A 34 -7.49 -8.48 16.50
CA TYR A 34 -8.31 -7.38 16.01
C TYR A 34 -8.75 -6.51 17.21
N SER A 35 -9.05 -5.24 16.98
CA SER A 35 -9.58 -4.33 18.00
C SER A 35 -10.52 -3.32 17.38
N ILE A 36 -11.69 -3.14 18.01
CA ILE A 36 -12.71 -2.20 17.58
C ILE A 36 -13.12 -1.36 18.80
N GLN A 37 -12.68 -0.11 18.84
CA GLN A 37 -12.94 0.76 20.00
C GLN A 37 -12.81 2.25 19.64
N PRO A 38 -13.32 3.16 20.49
CA PRO A 38 -13.16 4.60 20.32
C PRO A 38 -11.69 5.03 20.46
N VAL A 39 -11.31 6.05 19.70
CA VAL A 39 -10.04 6.78 19.84
C VAL A 39 -10.29 8.28 19.84
N TRP A 40 -9.34 9.05 20.40
CA TRP A 40 -9.53 10.48 20.62
C TRP A 40 -8.48 11.36 19.93
N ARG A 41 -8.92 12.49 19.38
CA ARG A 41 -8.03 13.51 18.78
C ARG A 41 -8.18 14.85 19.49
N GLY A 42 -7.06 15.49 19.81
CA GLY A 42 -7.02 16.78 20.51
C GLY A 42 -7.33 18.01 19.64
N GLU A 43 -7.48 17.84 18.32
CA GLU A 43 -7.67 18.95 17.39
C GLU A 43 -9.08 19.56 17.47
N ARG A 44 -9.25 20.77 16.91
CA ARG A 44 -10.59 21.37 16.78
C ARG A 44 -11.41 20.54 15.78
N PRO A 45 -12.71 20.29 16.03
CA PRO A 45 -13.55 19.60 15.06
C PRO A 45 -13.50 20.35 13.72
N GLN A 46 -13.29 19.60 12.65
CA GLN A 46 -13.44 20.06 11.28
C GLN A 46 -14.47 19.17 10.60
N ASP A 47 -14.96 19.58 9.44
CA ASP A 47 -15.89 18.74 8.68
C ASP A 47 -15.24 17.38 8.36
N GLY A 48 -15.96 16.28 8.62
CA GLY A 48 -15.44 14.92 8.53
C GLY A 48 -14.34 14.55 9.55
N ARG A 49 -13.98 15.42 10.50
CA ARG A 49 -12.90 15.19 11.47
C ARG A 49 -13.41 15.27 12.90
N PHE A 50 -13.87 14.12 13.40
CA PHE A 50 -14.37 13.97 14.76
C PHE A 50 -13.25 13.95 15.82
N ARG A 51 -13.61 14.34 17.05
CA ARG A 51 -12.74 14.23 18.23
C ARG A 51 -12.76 12.85 18.87
N GLU A 52 -13.83 12.11 18.66
CA GLU A 52 -14.01 10.72 19.07
C GLU A 52 -14.60 9.97 17.88
N PHE A 53 -14.02 8.84 17.53
CA PHE A 53 -14.49 7.97 16.46
C PHE A 53 -14.01 6.54 16.71
N ILE A 54 -14.72 5.57 16.12
CA ILE A 54 -14.34 4.15 16.22
C ILE A 54 -13.25 3.84 15.20
N GLN A 55 -12.19 3.18 15.64
CA GLN A 55 -11.24 2.48 14.78
C GLN A 55 -11.49 0.98 14.85
N ALA A 56 -11.21 0.30 13.74
CA ALA A 56 -11.26 -1.14 13.60
C ALA A 56 -9.93 -1.59 12.98
N ASP A 57 -9.02 -2.07 13.83
CA ASP A 57 -7.66 -2.43 13.47
C ASP A 57 -7.49 -3.95 13.49
N ILE A 58 -6.68 -4.48 12.57
CA ILE A 58 -6.19 -5.85 12.58
C ILE A 58 -4.66 -5.81 12.54
N ASP A 59 -4.01 -6.60 13.39
CA ASP A 59 -2.56 -6.62 13.49
C ASP A 59 -2.05 -8.06 13.56
N VAL A 60 -0.90 -8.30 12.93
CA VAL A 60 -0.09 -9.49 13.13
C VAL A 60 1.29 -9.05 13.58
N ILE A 61 1.67 -9.45 14.79
CA ILE A 61 2.97 -9.11 15.38
C ILE A 61 3.83 -10.38 15.41
N GLY A 62 5.02 -10.31 14.83
CA GLY A 62 6.04 -11.35 14.93
C GLY A 62 6.97 -11.12 16.12
N ASP A 63 7.71 -12.16 16.48
CA ASP A 63 8.86 -12.06 17.39
C ASP A 63 10.14 -12.10 16.56
N GLU A 64 10.85 -10.97 16.51
CA GLU A 64 11.99 -10.65 15.62
C GLU A 64 11.71 -10.71 14.11
N VAL A 65 11.02 -11.73 13.64
CA VAL A 65 10.73 -12.01 12.23
C VAL A 65 9.23 -12.24 12.05
N LEU A 66 8.68 -11.59 11.03
CA LEU A 66 7.33 -11.84 10.55
C LEU A 66 7.42 -12.34 9.11
N ALA A 67 6.65 -13.37 8.78
CA ALA A 67 6.66 -13.95 7.44
C ALA A 67 6.01 -13.01 6.41
N ASP A 68 6.64 -12.86 5.24
CA ASP A 68 6.25 -11.88 4.21
C ASP A 68 4.80 -12.04 3.71
N HIS A 69 4.21 -13.23 3.80
CA HIS A 69 2.82 -13.44 3.36
C HIS A 69 1.81 -12.63 4.18
N PHE A 70 2.16 -12.20 5.41
CA PHE A 70 1.29 -11.35 6.22
C PHE A 70 1.07 -9.95 5.64
N GLU A 71 2.03 -9.43 4.86
CA GLU A 71 1.88 -8.17 4.11
C GLU A 71 0.77 -8.26 3.05
N VAL A 72 0.39 -9.47 2.64
CA VAL A 72 -0.68 -9.73 1.66
C VAL A 72 -1.95 -10.22 2.36
N GLU A 73 -1.84 -11.10 3.37
CA GLU A 73 -2.98 -11.64 4.12
C GLU A 73 -3.81 -10.53 4.76
N ILE A 74 -3.16 -9.58 5.43
CA ILE A 74 -3.86 -8.52 6.17
C ILE A 74 -4.73 -7.66 5.23
N PRO A 75 -4.21 -7.07 4.13
CA PRO A 75 -5.05 -6.32 3.20
C PRO A 75 -6.19 -7.14 2.59
N LEU A 76 -5.96 -8.41 2.26
CA LEU A 76 -7.01 -9.29 1.74
C LEU A 76 -8.14 -9.51 2.74
N VAL A 77 -7.82 -9.71 4.02
CA VAL A 77 -8.81 -9.79 5.10
C VAL A 77 -9.59 -8.48 5.21
N MET A 78 -8.94 -7.33 5.07
CA MET A 78 -9.64 -6.03 5.08
C MET A 78 -10.64 -5.92 3.93
N VAL A 79 -10.23 -6.24 2.70
CA VAL A 79 -11.15 -6.20 1.53
C VAL A 79 -12.31 -7.17 1.70
N GLN A 80 -12.05 -8.39 2.16
CA GLN A 80 -13.11 -9.36 2.45
C GLN A 80 -14.09 -8.85 3.51
N ALA A 81 -13.60 -8.17 4.55
CA ALA A 81 -14.44 -7.55 5.57
C ALA A 81 -15.29 -6.43 4.97
N PHE A 82 -14.72 -5.56 4.14
CA PHE A 82 -15.48 -4.51 3.43
C PHE A 82 -16.53 -5.10 2.48
N ASP A 83 -16.19 -6.15 1.74
CA ASP A 83 -17.12 -6.86 0.86
C ASP A 83 -18.31 -7.44 1.62
N ALA A 84 -18.06 -8.07 2.78
CA ALA A 84 -19.13 -8.58 3.64
C ALA A 84 -20.04 -7.48 4.19
N LEU A 85 -19.54 -6.26 4.35
CA LEU A 85 -20.30 -5.10 4.83
C LEU A 85 -21.04 -4.36 3.71
N ARG A 86 -20.93 -4.78 2.44
CA ARG A 86 -21.62 -4.14 1.31
C ARG A 86 -23.14 -4.17 1.46
N GLU A 87 -23.70 -5.22 2.05
CA GLU A 87 -25.14 -5.31 2.32
C GLU A 87 -25.63 -4.24 3.31
N LEU A 88 -24.72 -3.70 4.12
CA LEU A 88 -24.99 -2.60 5.06
C LEU A 88 -24.75 -1.21 4.45
N GLY A 89 -24.49 -1.15 3.13
CA GLY A 89 -24.29 0.11 2.39
C GLY A 89 -22.85 0.61 2.37
N VAL A 90 -21.88 -0.19 2.80
CA VAL A 90 -20.46 0.15 2.68
C VAL A 90 -20.03 0.03 1.21
N PRO A 91 -19.37 1.06 0.63
CA PRO A 91 -18.94 1.02 -0.76
C PRO A 91 -17.81 0.00 -0.97
N GLU A 92 -17.61 -0.38 -2.24
CA GLU A 92 -16.47 -1.20 -2.65
C GLU A 92 -15.15 -0.50 -2.27
N ALA A 93 -14.22 -1.26 -1.70
CA ALA A 93 -12.92 -0.77 -1.27
C ALA A 93 -11.80 -1.38 -2.13
N GLY A 94 -10.89 -0.54 -2.60
CA GLY A 94 -9.65 -0.96 -3.24
C GLY A 94 -8.45 -0.79 -2.31
N ILE A 95 -7.42 -1.63 -2.47
CA ILE A 95 -6.14 -1.47 -1.77
C ILE A 95 -5.16 -0.74 -2.68
N VAL A 96 -4.59 0.35 -2.18
CA VAL A 96 -3.40 0.97 -2.76
C VAL A 96 -2.20 0.59 -1.90
N ALA A 97 -1.33 -0.26 -2.43
CA ALA A 97 -0.14 -0.73 -1.73
C ALA A 97 1.11 0.02 -2.19
N ASN A 98 2.03 0.26 -1.25
CA ASN A 98 3.34 0.84 -1.52
C ASN A 98 4.38 0.20 -0.59
N ASN A 99 5.65 0.19 -1.01
CA ASN A 99 6.77 -0.27 -0.19
C ASN A 99 7.78 0.85 -0.03
N ARG A 100 7.95 1.31 1.21
CA ARG A 100 8.90 2.37 1.57
C ARG A 100 10.34 2.07 1.13
N LYS A 101 10.76 0.81 1.14
CA LYS A 101 12.10 0.38 0.71
C LYS A 101 12.37 0.70 -0.77
N LEU A 102 11.33 0.70 -1.61
CA LEU A 102 11.45 1.07 -3.03
C LEU A 102 11.72 2.57 -3.18
N LEU A 103 10.97 3.40 -2.47
CA LEU A 103 11.19 4.85 -2.46
C LEU A 103 12.55 5.22 -1.86
N GLU A 104 12.96 4.51 -0.80
CA GLU A 104 14.30 4.62 -0.20
C GLU A 104 15.41 4.28 -1.20
N GLY A 105 15.30 3.12 -1.86
CA GLY A 105 16.26 2.71 -2.89
C GLY A 105 16.32 3.69 -4.05
N PHE A 106 15.17 4.20 -4.49
CA PHE A 106 15.08 5.20 -5.54
C PHE A 106 15.75 6.53 -5.16
N ALA A 107 15.44 7.06 -3.96
CA ALA A 107 16.05 8.29 -3.45
C ALA A 107 17.58 8.15 -3.37
N ARG A 108 18.07 7.07 -2.75
CA ARG A 108 19.52 6.81 -2.64
C ARG A 108 20.18 6.60 -4.00
N GLY A 109 19.51 5.93 -4.94
CA GLY A 109 19.98 5.76 -6.31
C GLY A 109 20.16 7.07 -7.07
N LEU A 110 19.51 8.15 -6.63
CA LEU A 110 19.69 9.51 -7.16
C LEU A 110 20.74 10.34 -6.40
N GLY A 111 21.38 9.75 -5.38
CA GLY A 111 22.29 10.44 -4.47
C GLY A 111 21.57 11.26 -3.39
N LEU A 112 20.32 10.93 -3.06
CA LEU A 112 19.54 11.60 -2.02
C LEU A 112 19.56 10.76 -0.75
N ASP A 113 20.51 11.04 0.13
CA ASP A 113 20.70 10.28 1.37
C ASP A 113 19.70 10.66 2.48
N ASP A 114 19.17 11.89 2.44
CA ASP A 114 18.08 12.31 3.34
C ASP A 114 16.71 11.84 2.82
N VAL A 115 16.50 10.52 2.93
CA VAL A 115 15.25 9.86 2.53
C VAL A 115 14.05 10.44 3.27
N THR A 116 14.19 10.77 4.56
CA THR A 116 13.06 11.27 5.36
C THR A 116 12.52 12.57 4.78
N SER A 117 13.40 13.49 4.40
CA SER A 117 12.98 14.73 3.76
C SER A 117 12.38 14.49 2.37
N VAL A 118 12.91 13.54 1.60
CA VAL A 118 12.34 13.12 0.31
C VAL A 118 10.90 12.61 0.47
N LEU A 119 10.65 11.69 1.42
CA LEU A 119 9.30 11.15 1.65
C LEU A 119 8.32 12.24 2.08
N ARG A 120 8.77 13.21 2.88
CA ARG A 120 7.95 14.39 3.25
C ARG A 120 7.66 15.29 2.05
N ALA A 121 8.58 15.41 1.11
CA ALA A 121 8.37 16.14 -0.14
C ALA A 121 7.28 15.48 -0.98
N ILE A 122 7.37 14.15 -1.13
CA ILE A 122 6.39 13.33 -1.87
C ILE A 122 5.00 13.44 -1.22
N ASP A 123 4.86 13.35 0.11
CA ASP A 123 3.55 13.49 0.78
C ASP A 123 2.90 14.88 0.58
N LYS A 124 3.74 15.90 0.33
CA LYS A 124 3.28 17.25 0.03
C LYS A 124 2.91 17.44 -1.44
N LEU A 125 3.43 16.60 -2.35
CA LEU A 125 3.23 16.75 -3.79
C LEU A 125 1.76 16.85 -4.16
N ASP A 126 0.95 15.93 -3.65
CA ASP A 126 -0.48 15.89 -3.94
C ASP A 126 -1.24 17.09 -3.35
N LYS A 127 -0.69 17.71 -2.29
CA LYS A 127 -1.33 18.81 -1.56
C LYS A 127 -1.00 20.19 -2.11
N ILE A 128 0.25 20.41 -2.52
CA ILE A 128 0.77 21.74 -2.89
C ILE A 128 1.31 21.82 -4.32
N GLY A 129 1.41 20.70 -5.03
CA GLY A 129 1.88 20.64 -6.41
C GLY A 129 3.42 20.68 -6.55
N PRO A 130 3.93 20.29 -7.72
CA PRO A 130 5.36 20.09 -7.95
C PRO A 130 6.19 21.36 -7.82
N GLU A 131 5.67 22.49 -8.30
CA GLU A 131 6.37 23.79 -8.25
C GLU A 131 6.68 24.22 -6.82
N LYS A 132 5.69 24.14 -5.91
CA LYS A 132 5.89 24.48 -4.49
C LYS A 132 6.76 23.46 -3.75
N VAL A 133 6.76 22.20 -4.16
CA VAL A 133 7.67 21.19 -3.59
C VAL A 133 9.12 21.47 -3.99
N GLU A 134 9.36 21.89 -5.24
CA GLU A 134 10.67 22.31 -5.71
C GLU A 134 11.18 23.58 -5.00
N GLU A 135 10.30 24.54 -4.71
CA GLU A 135 10.68 25.74 -3.93
C GLU A 135 11.04 25.43 -2.47
N LEU A 136 10.42 24.39 -1.88
CA LEU A 136 10.63 24.02 -0.47
C LEU A 136 11.91 23.21 -0.23
N MET A 137 12.57 22.68 -1.27
CA MET A 137 13.68 21.74 -1.12
C MET A 137 14.81 21.96 -2.14
N SER A 138 16.05 21.72 -1.71
CA SER A 138 17.26 21.89 -2.54
C SER A 138 17.27 21.04 -3.84
N LEU A 139 18.21 21.36 -4.74
CA LEU A 139 18.48 20.75 -6.06
C LEU A 139 18.28 19.22 -6.19
N GLY A 140 18.49 18.46 -5.12
CA GLY A 140 18.32 17.00 -5.11
C GLY A 140 16.88 16.55 -5.32
N VAL A 141 15.89 17.24 -4.75
CA VAL A 141 14.47 16.89 -4.89
C VAL A 141 13.94 17.29 -6.26
N SER A 142 14.37 18.40 -6.86
CA SER A 142 14.02 18.74 -8.25
C SER A 142 14.42 17.64 -9.26
N ARG A 143 15.53 16.93 -9.00
CA ARG A 143 15.95 15.77 -9.82
C ARG A 143 15.05 14.54 -9.64
N LEU A 144 14.55 14.32 -8.43
CA LEU A 144 13.55 13.31 -8.13
C LEU A 144 12.21 13.67 -8.78
N MET A 145 11.78 14.91 -8.62
CA MET A 145 10.51 15.47 -9.12
C MET A 145 10.46 15.45 -10.65
N SER A 146 11.50 15.90 -11.34
CA SER A 146 11.61 15.77 -12.79
C SER A 146 11.54 14.30 -13.27
N ARG A 147 12.03 13.34 -12.48
CA ARG A 147 11.95 11.90 -12.75
C ARG A 147 10.68 11.22 -12.23
N LEU A 148 9.81 11.88 -11.48
CA LEU A 148 8.51 11.35 -11.07
C LEU A 148 7.39 11.99 -11.91
N VAL A 149 7.43 13.31 -12.06
CA VAL A 149 6.47 14.14 -12.81
C VAL A 149 6.74 14.08 -14.32
N GLY A 150 8.01 14.11 -14.75
CA GLY A 150 8.38 13.90 -16.15
C GLY A 150 8.28 12.44 -16.59
N ALA A 151 8.07 11.52 -15.63
CA ALA A 151 8.12 10.08 -15.85
C ALA A 151 6.75 9.39 -15.94
N ASN A 152 5.84 9.99 -16.70
CA ASN A 152 4.95 9.15 -17.52
C ASN A 152 5.74 8.27 -18.54
N ARG A 153 7.10 8.28 -18.51
CA ARG A 153 8.00 7.55 -19.42
C ARG A 153 9.34 7.02 -18.85
N ALA A 154 9.66 7.13 -17.55
CA ALA A 154 11.02 6.80 -17.06
C ALA A 154 11.13 5.86 -15.83
N LEU A 155 10.02 5.47 -15.20
CA LEU A 155 10.02 4.36 -14.26
C LEU A 155 9.94 3.06 -15.06
N THR A 156 11.06 2.37 -15.21
CA THR A 156 11.11 1.04 -15.84
C THR A 156 11.31 0.01 -14.73
N ALA A 157 10.41 -0.97 -14.64
CA ALA A 157 10.55 -2.08 -13.71
C ALA A 157 11.92 -2.75 -13.90
N THR A 158 12.71 -2.86 -12.82
CA THR A 158 14.09 -3.35 -12.87
C THR A 158 14.19 -4.87 -12.83
N ARG A 159 13.08 -5.58 -12.62
CA ARG A 159 12.99 -7.03 -12.75
C ARG A 159 11.59 -7.40 -13.23
N GLY A 160 11.50 -7.92 -14.45
CA GLY A 160 10.31 -8.66 -14.87
C GLY A 160 10.23 -9.94 -14.05
N VAL A 161 9.07 -10.22 -13.46
CA VAL A 161 8.74 -11.60 -13.10
C VAL A 161 8.68 -12.31 -14.46
N PRO A 162 9.44 -13.40 -14.72
CA PRO A 162 9.42 -14.02 -16.03
C PRO A 162 8.03 -14.61 -16.27
N THR A 163 7.22 -13.87 -17.00
CA THR A 163 5.91 -14.30 -17.46
C THR A 163 6.14 -15.44 -18.44
N ALA A 164 5.79 -16.66 -18.03
CA ALA A 164 5.94 -17.84 -18.88
C ALA A 164 4.81 -17.93 -19.92
N VAL A 165 3.67 -17.29 -19.66
CA VAL A 165 2.48 -17.30 -20.53
C VAL A 165 1.84 -15.93 -20.56
N LEU A 166 1.49 -15.44 -21.75
CA LEU A 166 0.59 -14.29 -21.91
C LEU A 166 -0.76 -14.79 -22.45
N VAL A 167 -1.84 -14.54 -21.72
CA VAL A 167 -3.21 -14.79 -22.19
C VAL A 167 -3.63 -13.62 -23.07
N ALA A 168 -3.90 -13.92 -24.33
CA ALA A 168 -4.36 -12.93 -25.29
C ALA A 168 -5.80 -12.50 -25.02
N VAL A 169 -6.10 -11.24 -25.30
CA VAL A 169 -7.46 -10.68 -25.23
C VAL A 169 -7.82 -10.18 -26.63
N THR A 170 -8.72 -10.84 -27.33
CA THR A 170 -9.09 -10.45 -28.71
C THR A 170 -10.23 -9.43 -28.77
N ALA A 171 -11.05 -9.37 -27.72
CA ALA A 171 -12.12 -8.41 -27.55
C ALA A 171 -12.32 -8.13 -26.05
N GLU A 172 -12.72 -6.90 -25.68
CA GLU A 172 -12.82 -6.49 -24.27
C GLU A 172 -13.90 -7.24 -23.49
N ASP A 173 -14.97 -7.68 -24.17
CA ASP A 173 -16.02 -8.52 -23.59
C ASP A 173 -15.53 -9.93 -23.20
N GLN A 174 -14.41 -10.38 -23.78
CA GLN A 174 -13.77 -11.67 -23.46
C GLN A 174 -12.74 -11.56 -22.33
N ARG A 175 -12.50 -10.36 -21.79
CA ARG A 175 -11.49 -10.14 -20.74
C ARG A 175 -11.74 -10.99 -19.50
N ALA A 176 -12.99 -11.11 -19.07
CA ALA A 176 -13.35 -11.92 -17.91
C ALA A 176 -12.96 -13.40 -18.09
N GLU A 177 -13.08 -13.94 -19.30
CA GLU A 177 -12.66 -15.32 -19.61
C GLU A 177 -11.13 -15.43 -19.63
N ALA A 178 -10.42 -14.46 -20.21
CA ALA A 178 -8.97 -14.39 -20.19
C ALA A 178 -8.40 -14.31 -18.76
N ASP A 179 -9.04 -13.54 -17.88
CA ASP A 179 -8.68 -13.43 -16.47
C ASP A 179 -8.92 -14.74 -15.71
N GLN A 180 -9.99 -15.47 -16.03
CA GLN A 180 -10.25 -16.81 -15.48
C GLN A 180 -9.19 -17.82 -15.92
N ILE A 181 -8.78 -17.80 -17.19
CA ILE A 181 -7.72 -18.66 -17.72
C ILE A 181 -6.38 -18.35 -17.04
N ALA A 182 -6.02 -17.07 -16.92
CA ALA A 182 -4.82 -16.66 -16.20
C ALA A 182 -4.88 -17.11 -14.74
N THR A 183 -6.02 -16.95 -14.06
CA THR A 183 -6.20 -17.42 -12.68
C THR A 183 -6.01 -18.93 -12.56
N ALA A 184 -6.54 -19.72 -13.48
CA ALA A 184 -6.38 -21.17 -13.50
C ALA A 184 -4.91 -21.59 -13.71
N LEU A 185 -4.18 -20.89 -14.57
CA LEU A 185 -2.76 -21.11 -14.82
C LEU A 185 -1.90 -20.73 -13.60
N ARG A 186 -2.19 -19.59 -12.95
CA ARG A 186 -1.53 -19.18 -11.69
C ARG A 186 -1.72 -20.20 -10.58
N ARG A 187 -2.92 -20.76 -10.44
CA ARG A 187 -3.21 -21.83 -9.46
C ARG A 187 -2.37 -23.09 -9.67
N ARG A 188 -1.87 -23.31 -10.89
CA ARG A 188 -0.96 -24.42 -11.23
C ARG A 188 0.52 -24.04 -11.12
N GLY A 189 0.82 -22.88 -10.57
CA GLY A 189 2.20 -22.38 -10.40
C GLY A 189 2.83 -21.85 -11.69
N ILE A 190 2.03 -21.56 -12.72
CA ILE A 190 2.53 -21.02 -13.99
C ILE A 190 2.47 -19.49 -13.93
N PRO A 191 3.61 -18.77 -14.01
CA PRO A 191 3.62 -17.31 -14.09
C PRO A 191 2.95 -16.86 -15.39
N VAL A 192 1.87 -16.10 -15.27
CA VAL A 192 1.04 -15.71 -16.42
C VAL A 192 0.52 -14.28 -16.26
N ASP A 193 0.52 -13.55 -17.37
CA ASP A 193 -0.12 -12.25 -17.51
C ASP A 193 -1.29 -12.31 -18.50
N VAL A 194 -2.14 -11.29 -18.47
CA VAL A 194 -3.22 -11.07 -19.43
C VAL A 194 -2.85 -9.85 -20.26
N SER A 195 -3.13 -9.88 -21.57
CA SER A 195 -2.87 -8.73 -22.44
C SER A 195 -3.54 -7.46 -21.87
N PRO A 196 -2.80 -6.34 -21.77
CA PRO A 196 -3.33 -5.13 -21.16
C PRO A 196 -4.48 -4.51 -21.98
N SER A 197 -4.53 -4.77 -23.29
CA SER A 197 -5.58 -4.29 -24.18
C SER A 197 -6.08 -5.39 -25.12
N ALA A 198 -7.36 -5.33 -25.46
CA ALA A 198 -7.91 -6.09 -26.58
C ALA A 198 -7.31 -5.60 -27.89
N ASP A 199 -6.57 -6.46 -28.61
CA ASP A 199 -5.91 -6.07 -29.85
C ASP A 199 -5.58 -7.30 -30.72
N LYS A 200 -5.01 -7.06 -31.90
CA LYS A 200 -4.52 -8.12 -32.77
C LYS A 200 -3.32 -8.83 -32.13
N PHE A 201 -3.27 -10.16 -32.28
CA PHE A 201 -2.21 -11.01 -31.75
C PHE A 201 -0.80 -10.50 -32.04
N GLY A 202 -0.52 -9.96 -33.23
CA GLY A 202 0.81 -9.44 -33.56
C GLY A 202 1.30 -8.30 -32.65
N LYS A 203 0.42 -7.50 -32.06
CA LYS A 203 0.81 -6.49 -31.06
C LYS A 203 0.99 -7.10 -29.67
N GLN A 204 0.21 -8.12 -29.34
CA GLN A 204 0.27 -8.80 -28.05
C GLN A 204 1.49 -9.73 -27.96
N ILE A 205 1.90 -10.35 -29.07
CA ILE A 205 3.14 -11.13 -29.17
C ILE A 205 4.35 -10.22 -28.94
N ARG A 206 4.39 -9.04 -29.59
CA ARG A 206 5.44 -8.03 -29.34
C ARG A 206 5.45 -7.49 -27.92
N PHE A 207 4.34 -7.59 -27.20
CA PHE A 207 4.26 -7.26 -25.78
C PHE A 207 4.83 -8.40 -24.91
N ALA A 208 4.55 -9.66 -25.27
CA ALA A 208 5.07 -10.85 -24.60
C ALA A 208 6.60 -11.05 -24.75
N GLU A 209 7.20 -10.52 -25.82
CA GLU A 209 8.63 -10.64 -26.12
C GLU A 209 9.52 -9.62 -25.37
N ARG A 210 8.95 -8.72 -24.57
CA ARG A 210 9.66 -7.69 -23.78
C ARG A 210 10.06 -8.20 -22.41
#